data_AF-A0A6N6L8Q1-F1
#
_entry.id   AF-A0A6N6L8Q1-F1
#
_cell.length_a   1.000
_cell.length_b   1.000
_cell.length_c   1.000
_cell.angle_alpha   90.00
_cell.angle_beta   90.00
_cell.angle_gamma   90.00
#
_symmetry.space_group_name_H-M   'P 1'
#
loop_
_entity.id
_entity.type
_entity.pdbx_description
1 polymer ?
#
loop_
_entity_poly.entity_id
_entity_poly.type
_entity_poly.pdbx_seq_one_letter_code
_entity_poly.pdbx_strand_id
1 'polypeptide(L)'
;MTLNRGRVRWHCRRALLELDLVFARFLEDGFDQLSEAQLVDLQDMLNLEDHALWAMVNGSAPCPEPRWVPLLGMLRSDGTREDTASAD
;
A
#
# COMPACT_ATOMS: atom_id res chain seq x y z
N MET A 1 20.73 4.08 -7.02
CA MET A 1 20.67 2.94 -6.08
C MET A 1 19.69 1.95 -6.67
N THR A 2 20.14 0.73 -6.98
CA THR A 2 19.31 -0.26 -7.67
C THR A 2 18.14 -0.68 -6.77
N LEU A 3 16.92 -0.30 -7.14
CA LEU A 3 15.71 -0.66 -6.40
C LEU A 3 15.47 -2.17 -6.52
N ASN A 4 15.54 -2.88 -5.40
CA ASN A 4 15.35 -4.32 -5.39
C ASN A 4 13.86 -4.65 -5.18
N ARG A 5 13.16 -4.94 -6.28
CA ARG A 5 11.73 -5.32 -6.27
C ARG A 5 11.44 -6.48 -5.30
N GLY A 6 12.36 -7.44 -5.16
CA GLY A 6 12.23 -8.55 -4.21
C GLY A 6 12.21 -8.08 -2.75
N ARG A 7 13.02 -7.08 -2.40
CA ARG A 7 13.02 -6.48 -1.05
C ARG A 7 11.70 -5.77 -0.77
N VAL A 8 11.20 -4.97 -1.70
CA VAL A 8 9.91 -4.26 -1.54
C VAL A 8 8.77 -5.25 -1.33
N ARG A 9 8.70 -6.31 -2.14
CA ARG A 9 7.72 -7.39 -1.97
C ARG A 9 7.78 -8.05 -0.60
N TRP A 10 8.98 -8.19 -0.02
CA TRP A 10 9.14 -8.75 1.31
C TRP A 10 8.67 -7.78 2.41
N HIS A 11 8.92 -6.47 2.26
CA HIS A 11 8.45 -5.44 3.20
C HIS A 11 6.92 -5.26 3.23
N CYS A 12 6.23 -5.67 2.17
CA CYS A 12 4.77 -5.68 2.13
C CYS A 12 4.14 -6.72 3.07
N ARG A 13 4.92 -7.70 3.58
CA ARG A 13 4.41 -8.69 4.54
C ARG A 13 4.34 -8.06 5.93
N ARG A 14 3.13 -7.75 6.38
CA ARG A 14 2.90 -7.04 7.65
C ARG A 14 2.11 -7.89 8.64
N ALA A 15 2.20 -7.53 9.91
CA ALA A 15 1.48 -8.23 10.97
C ALA A 15 -0.03 -7.93 10.97
N LEU A 16 -0.43 -6.79 10.38
CA LEU A 16 -1.82 -6.37 10.28
C LEU A 16 -2.48 -7.02 9.05
N LEU A 17 -3.50 -7.84 9.27
CA LEU A 17 -4.15 -8.64 8.24
C LEU A 17 -4.78 -7.79 7.13
N GLU A 18 -5.49 -6.71 7.51
CA GLU A 18 -6.14 -5.82 6.54
C GLU A 18 -5.12 -5.24 5.55
N LEU A 19 -3.97 -4.84 6.08
CA LEU A 19 -2.90 -4.21 5.31
C LEU A 19 -2.12 -5.24 4.49
N ASP A 20 -1.93 -6.45 5.02
CA ASP A 20 -1.37 -7.59 4.26
C ASP A 20 -2.26 -7.95 3.06
N LEU A 21 -3.58 -7.98 3.21
CA LEU A 21 -4.52 -8.25 2.12
C LEU A 21 -4.47 -7.18 1.01
N VAL A 22 -4.49 -5.91 1.40
CA VAL A 22 -4.37 -4.78 0.44
C VAL A 22 -3.04 -4.87 -0.31
N PHE A 23 -1.93 -5.12 0.39
CA PHE A 23 -0.65 -5.23 -0.27
C PHE A 23 -0.54 -6.49 -1.13
N ALA A 24 -1.09 -7.62 -0.70
CA ALA A 24 -1.06 -8.85 -1.47
C ALA A 24 -1.74 -8.65 -2.83
N ARG A 25 -2.92 -8.06 -2.86
CA ARG A 25 -3.65 -7.77 -4.09
C ARG A 25 -2.93 -6.71 -4.93
N PHE A 26 -2.45 -5.62 -4.33
CA PHE A 26 -1.66 -4.61 -5.02
C PHE A 26 -0.37 -5.19 -5.62
N LEU A 27 0.25 -6.17 -4.97
CA LEU A 27 1.44 -6.87 -5.47
C LEU A 27 1.16 -7.76 -6.69
N GLU A 28 -0.08 -8.23 -6.85
CA GLU A 28 -0.48 -9.06 -7.99
C GLU A 28 -0.79 -8.22 -9.24
N ASP A 29 -1.49 -7.10 -9.08
CA ASP A 29 -1.98 -6.30 -10.22
C ASP A 29 -1.19 -4.99 -10.42
N GLY A 30 -0.87 -4.28 -9.33
CA GLY A 30 -0.29 -2.94 -9.37
C GLY A 30 1.25 -2.92 -9.42
N PHE A 31 1.93 -3.90 -8.82
CA PHE A 31 3.37 -3.83 -8.58
C PHE A 31 4.24 -3.94 -9.84
N ASP A 32 3.79 -4.70 -10.85
CA ASP A 32 4.51 -4.78 -12.13
C ASP A 32 4.44 -3.45 -12.90
N GLN A 33 3.32 -2.73 -12.76
CA GLN A 33 3.06 -1.44 -13.40
C GLN A 33 3.79 -0.26 -12.75
N LEU A 34 4.43 -0.46 -11.59
CA LEU A 34 5.16 0.60 -10.89
C LEU A 34 6.44 0.99 -11.61
N SER A 35 6.57 2.30 -11.83
CA SER A 35 7.82 2.94 -12.23
C SER A 35 8.81 3.00 -11.07
N GLU A 36 10.10 3.21 -11.38
CA GLU A 36 11.15 3.31 -10.34
C GLU A 36 10.86 4.41 -9.30
N ALA A 37 10.32 5.56 -9.70
CA ALA A 37 9.93 6.62 -8.76
C ALA A 37 8.86 6.14 -7.77
N GLN A 38 7.81 5.48 -8.27
CA GLN A 38 6.73 4.94 -7.43
C GLN A 38 7.22 3.82 -6.51
N LEU A 39 8.21 3.02 -6.94
CA LEU A 39 8.86 2.04 -6.08
C LEU A 39 9.65 2.69 -4.94
N VAL A 40 10.31 3.83 -5.19
CA VAL A 40 10.97 4.61 -4.12
C VAL A 40 9.92 5.13 -3.14
N ASP A 41 8.84 5.71 -3.64
CA ASP A 41 7.75 6.23 -2.80
C ASP A 41 7.12 5.12 -1.94
N LEU A 42 6.84 3.96 -2.53
CA LEU A 42 6.35 2.78 -1.83
C LEU A 42 7.35 2.29 -0.77
N GLN A 43 8.64 2.24 -1.10
CA GLN A 43 9.68 1.82 -0.16
C GLN A 43 9.75 2.76 1.06
N ASP A 44 9.61 4.08 0.84
CA ASP A 44 9.62 5.09 1.89
C ASP A 44 8.37 4.98 2.78
N MET A 45 7.19 4.79 2.17
CA MET A 45 5.95 4.48 2.90
C MET A 45 6.08 3.20 3.73
N LEU A 46 6.65 2.14 3.16
CA LEU A 46 6.90 0.87 3.85
C LEU A 46 7.94 0.99 4.97
N ASN A 47 8.59 2.15 5.16
CA ASN A 47 9.42 2.41 6.33
C ASN A 47 8.60 2.93 7.53
N LEU A 48 7.32 3.25 7.33
CA LEU A 48 6.39 3.67 8.37
C LEU A 48 5.82 2.46 9.14
N GLU A 49 5.28 2.77 10.32
CA GLU A 49 4.58 1.81 11.16
C GLU A 49 3.26 1.36 10.53
N ASP A 50 2.87 0.10 10.78
CA ASP A 50 1.71 -0.53 10.17
C ASP A 50 0.42 0.27 10.40
N HIS A 51 0.23 0.77 11.62
CA HIS A 51 -0.95 1.54 12.00
C HIS A 51 -1.05 2.89 11.27
N ALA A 52 0.08 3.58 11.11
CA ALA A 52 0.14 4.87 10.42
C ALA A 52 -0.12 4.68 8.91
N LEU A 53 0.44 3.60 8.35
CA LEU A 53 0.22 3.28 6.94
C LEU A 53 -1.22 2.87 6.68
N TRP A 54 -1.82 2.05 7.55
CA TRP A 54 -3.24 1.69 7.49
C TRP A 54 -4.14 2.92 7.58
N ALA A 55 -3.86 3.85 8.49
CA ALA A 55 -4.64 5.08 8.63
C ALA A 55 -4.61 5.94 7.35
N MET A 56 -3.49 5.96 6.61
CA MET A 56 -3.45 6.66 5.32
C MET A 56 -4.22 5.92 4.24
N VAL A 57 -4.11 4.58 4.19
CA VAL A 57 -4.83 3.73 3.22
C VAL A 57 -6.33 3.81 3.43
N ASN A 58 -6.81 3.64 4.67
CA ASN A 58 -8.24 3.71 5.00
C ASN A 58 -8.79 5.15 5.04
N GLY A 59 -7.93 6.16 4.88
CA GLY A 59 -8.31 7.58 4.87
C GLY A 59 -8.58 8.22 6.24
N SER A 60 -8.27 7.53 7.33
CA SER A 60 -8.31 8.07 8.70
C SER A 60 -7.22 9.10 8.96
N ALA A 61 -6.11 9.08 8.21
CA ALA A 61 -5.01 10.02 8.32
C ALA A 61 -4.72 10.75 7.00
N PRO A 62 -4.35 12.04 7.05
CA PRO A 62 -3.93 12.78 5.87
C PRO A 62 -2.57 12.27 5.39
N CYS A 63 -2.37 12.34 4.07
CA CYS A 63 -1.08 12.02 3.48
C CYS A 63 -0.09 13.17 3.76
N PRO A 64 1.07 12.91 4.41
CA PRO A 64 2.03 13.97 4.72
C PRO A 64 2.82 14.42 3.48
N GLU A 65 2.94 13.56 2.47
CA GLU A 65 3.81 13.75 1.31
C GLU A 65 3.00 13.69 0.01
N PRO A 66 2.92 14.80 -0.76
CA PRO A 66 2.08 14.86 -1.96
C PRO A 66 2.48 13.85 -3.05
N ARG A 67 3.74 13.39 -3.04
CA ARG A 67 4.25 12.33 -3.92
C ARG A 67 3.63 10.96 -3.67
N TRP A 68 3.15 10.69 -2.46
CA TRP A 68 2.48 9.42 -2.13
C TRP A 68 1.01 9.40 -2.50
N VAL A 69 0.40 10.55 -2.78
CA VAL A 69 -1.02 10.67 -3.16
C VAL A 69 -1.41 9.74 -4.32
N PRO A 70 -0.69 9.70 -5.46
CA PRO A 70 -1.02 8.76 -6.54
C PRO A 70 -0.93 7.30 -6.10
N LEU A 71 0.12 6.91 -5.36
CA LEU A 71 0.31 5.54 -4.89
C LEU A 71 -0.78 5.11 -3.89
N LEU A 72 -1.13 6.00 -2.96
CA LEU A 72 -2.25 5.82 -2.02
C LEU A 72 -3.58 5.68 -2.75
N GLY A 73 -3.79 6.38 -3.86
CA GLY A 73 -4.97 6.21 -4.70
C GLY A 73 -5.06 4.79 -5.29
N MET A 74 -3.94 4.24 -5.73
CA MET A 74 -3.88 2.86 -6.23
C MET A 74 -4.16 1.84 -5.11
N LEU A 75 -3.50 1.98 -3.96
CA LEU A 75 -3.71 1.13 -2.78
C LEU A 75 -5.17 1.16 -2.30
N ARG A 76 -5.80 2.35 -2.28
CA ARG A 76 -7.22 2.50 -1.93
C ARG A 76 -8.12 1.81 -2.93
N SER A 77 -7.90 2.00 -4.23
CA SER A 77 -8.74 1.38 -5.27
C SER A 77 -8.79 -0.14 -5.14
N ASP A 78 -7.69 -0.72 -4.65
CA ASP A 78 -7.51 -2.15 -4.47
C ASP A 78 -8.06 -2.68 -3.13
N GLY A 79 -7.94 -1.89 -2.06
CA GLY A 79 -8.45 -2.20 -0.72
C GLY A 79 -9.93 -1.89 -0.47
N THR A 80 -10.54 -0.99 -1.26
CA THR A 80 -11.94 -0.55 -1.06
C THR A 80 -12.95 -1.45 -1.79
N ARG A 81 -12.58 -2.66 -2.21
CA ARG A 81 -13.58 -3.73 -2.38
C ARG A 81 -13.98 -4.20 -0.98
N GLU A 82 -14.69 -3.34 -0.28
CA GLU A 82 -15.54 -3.77 0.83
C GLU A 82 -16.46 -4.84 0.24
N ASP A 83 -16.14 -6.09 0.57
CA ASP A 83 -17.13 -7.14 0.70
C ASP A 83 -18.09 -6.63 1.78
N THR A 84 -19.03 -5.77 1.39
CA THR A 84 -20.27 -5.57 2.10
C THR A 84 -21.05 -6.89 2.02
N ALA A 85 -20.55 -7.93 2.69
CA ALA A 85 -21.31 -9.12 3.00
C ALA A 85 -21.49 -9.18 4.52
N SER A 86 -22.76 -9.02 4.91
CA SER A 86 -23.37 -9.26 6.22
C SER A 86 -23.13 -8.24 7.34
N ALA A 87 -24.16 -7.76 8.05
CA ALA A 87 -25.56 -8.20 8.09
C ALA A 87 -26.49 -7.10 8.64
N ASP A 88 -27.62 -6.96 7.96
CA ASP A 88 -28.96 -6.76 8.54
C ASP A 88 -29.36 -8.04 9.32
#